data_AF-A0A831LKF4-F1
#
_entry.id   AF-A0A831LKF4-F1
#
_cell.length_a   1.000
_cell.length_b   1.000
_cell.length_c   1.000
_cell.angle_alpha   90.00
_cell.angle_beta   90.00
_cell.angle_gamma   90.00
#
_symmetry.space_group_name_H-M   'P 1'
#
loop_
_entity.id
_entity.type
_entity.pdbx_description
1 polymer ?
#
loop_
_entity_poly.entity_id
_entity_poly.type
_entity_poly.pdbx_seq_one_letter_code
_entity_poly.pdbx_strand_id
1 'polypeptide(L)'
;MNSTETGNMILDANPQEPSPLLNGASKQTFEFRVPDGSADIYLTLAALIVASLNGIRDENSLKKAKELYVDGNIFQPQNKAKLANLKQLPLSCYESAEALEKKRTVFETNHIFPKGLIDNYIKKLKSFNDKGLSEKLFGKTEEIKALVEKYLYVG
;
A
#
# COMPACT_ATOMS: atom_id res chain seq x y z
N MET A 1 -11.08 -20.47 21.08
CA MET A 1 -12.19 -19.81 20.35
C MET A 1 -12.26 -20.44 18.98
N ASN A 2 -13.32 -21.21 18.75
CA ASN A 2 -13.54 -22.02 17.55
C ASN A 2 -13.91 -21.11 16.37
N SER A 3 -13.14 -21.16 15.28
CA SER A 3 -13.45 -20.45 14.04
C SER A 3 -14.54 -21.20 13.26
N THR A 4 -15.78 -20.79 13.50
CA THR A 4 -16.94 -20.69 12.60
C THR A 4 -16.91 -21.37 11.22
N GLU A 5 -17.65 -22.48 11.12
CA GLU A 5 -18.82 -22.72 10.23
C GLU A 5 -18.74 -22.61 8.69
N THR A 6 -17.67 -22.16 8.04
CA THR A 6 -17.68 -22.05 6.55
C THR A 6 -17.32 -23.35 5.81
N GLY A 7 -16.98 -24.42 6.54
CA GLY A 7 -16.59 -25.70 5.95
C GLY A 7 -17.74 -26.64 5.59
N ASN A 8 -18.94 -26.45 6.17
CA ASN A 8 -19.96 -27.51 6.20
C ASN A 8 -21.05 -27.40 5.13
N MET A 9 -21.08 -26.33 4.32
CA MET A 9 -22.14 -26.13 3.32
C MET A 9 -22.24 -27.27 2.29
N ILE A 10 -21.12 -27.94 2.00
CA ILE A 10 -21.09 -29.07 1.06
C ILE A 10 -21.82 -30.29 1.67
N LEU A 11 -21.67 -30.52 2.97
CA LEU A 11 -22.35 -31.61 3.69
C LEU A 11 -23.82 -31.29 3.95
N ASP A 12 -24.14 -30.01 4.19
CA ASP A 12 -25.53 -29.56 4.29
C ASP A 12 -26.28 -29.72 2.96
N ALA A 13 -25.63 -29.44 1.83
CA ALA A 13 -26.22 -29.56 0.50
C ALA A 13 -26.22 -31.00 -0.04
N ASN A 14 -25.24 -31.83 0.35
CA ASN A 14 -25.16 -33.25 -0.03
C ASN A 14 -24.73 -34.12 1.17
N PRO A 15 -25.68 -34.58 2.00
CA PRO A 15 -25.39 -35.39 3.19
C PRO A 15 -24.75 -36.76 2.91
N GLN A 16 -24.72 -37.21 1.65
CA GLN A 16 -24.11 -38.48 1.24
C GLN A 16 -22.68 -38.31 0.71
N GLU A 17 -22.13 -37.09 0.67
CA GLU A 17 -20.77 -36.83 0.21
C GLU A 17 -19.74 -37.54 1.12
N PRO A 18 -18.99 -38.53 0.60
CA PRO A 18 -18.08 -39.34 1.41
C PRO A 18 -16.71 -38.67 1.62
N SER A 19 -16.45 -37.55 0.94
CA SER A 19 -15.14 -36.90 0.93
C SER A 19 -14.86 -36.20 2.26
N PRO A 20 -13.75 -36.51 2.96
CA PRO A 20 -13.36 -35.74 4.13
C PRO A 20 -13.13 -34.28 3.70
N LEU A 21 -13.61 -33.34 4.52
CA LEU A 21 -13.30 -31.92 4.34
C LEU A 21 -11.78 -31.78 4.21
N LEU A 22 -11.30 -31.46 3.00
CA LEU A 22 -9.93 -31.02 2.83
C LEU A 22 -9.80 -29.81 3.76
N ASN A 23 -8.96 -29.90 4.78
CA ASN A 23 -8.50 -28.73 5.52
C ASN A 23 -7.88 -27.81 4.46
N GLY A 24 -8.69 -26.88 3.95
CA GLY A 24 -8.31 -26.04 2.84
C GLY A 24 -7.05 -25.28 3.22
N ALA A 25 -6.15 -25.10 2.24
CA ALA A 25 -5.03 -24.20 2.39
C ALA A 25 -5.51 -22.89 3.03
N SER A 26 -4.75 -22.38 4.00
CA SER A 26 -5.09 -21.17 4.75
C SER A 26 -5.58 -20.07 3.80
N LYS A 27 -6.79 -19.56 4.03
CA LYS A 27 -7.36 -18.43 3.27
C LYS A 27 -6.83 -17.09 3.76
N GLN A 28 -5.72 -17.08 4.50
CA GLN A 28 -5.19 -15.87 5.09
C GLN A 28 -4.64 -14.95 4.01
N THR A 29 -5.21 -13.76 3.93
CA THR A 29 -4.81 -12.69 3.03
C THR A 29 -4.57 -11.41 3.82
N PHE A 30 -3.95 -10.42 3.19
CA PHE A 30 -3.91 -9.06 3.69
C PHE A 30 -4.41 -8.10 2.60
N GLU A 31 -4.94 -6.95 3.01
CA GLU A 31 -5.42 -5.92 2.11
C GLU A 31 -4.38 -4.79 2.01
N PHE A 32 -3.94 -4.48 0.80
CA PHE A 32 -3.03 -3.36 0.54
C PHE A 32 -3.81 -2.17 -0.01
N ARG A 33 -4.12 -1.19 0.85
CA ARG A 33 -5.06 -0.08 0.58
C ARG A 33 -4.41 1.24 0.15
N VAL A 34 -3.12 1.20 -0.21
CA VAL A 34 -2.36 2.40 -0.57
C VAL A 34 -2.61 2.86 -2.01
N PRO A 35 -2.65 1.98 -3.03
CA PRO A 35 -2.87 2.39 -4.41
C PRO A 35 -4.30 2.87 -4.64
N ASP A 36 -4.47 3.86 -5.52
CA ASP A 36 -5.75 4.30 -6.06
C ASP A 36 -5.93 3.87 -7.52
N GLY A 37 -7.07 4.21 -8.13
CA GLY A 37 -7.40 3.84 -9.50
C GLY A 37 -6.52 4.46 -10.60
N SER A 38 -5.63 5.39 -10.26
CA SER A 38 -4.69 6.01 -11.21
C SER A 38 -3.36 5.24 -11.33
N ALA A 39 -3.10 4.29 -10.43
CA ALA A 39 -1.86 3.55 -10.39
C ALA A 39 -1.71 2.57 -11.57
N ASP A 40 -0.49 2.42 -12.09
CA ASP A 40 -0.16 1.38 -13.06
C ASP A 40 -0.23 0.01 -12.38
N ILE A 41 -1.22 -0.81 -12.76
CA ILE A 41 -1.49 -2.08 -12.08
C ILE A 41 -0.33 -3.08 -12.19
N TYR A 42 0.37 -3.12 -13.33
CA TYR A 42 1.46 -4.06 -13.54
C TYR A 42 2.65 -3.70 -12.66
N LEU A 43 3.03 -2.42 -12.63
CA LEU A 43 4.13 -1.96 -11.80
C LEU A 43 3.79 -2.02 -10.31
N THR A 44 2.54 -1.75 -9.94
CA THR A 44 2.07 -1.83 -8.55
C THR A 44 2.17 -3.25 -8.02
N LEU A 45 1.68 -4.25 -8.76
CA LEU A 45 1.75 -5.65 -8.35
C LEU A 45 3.20 -6.15 -8.33
N ALA A 46 4.01 -5.81 -9.33
CA ALA A 46 5.43 -6.17 -9.35
C ALA A 46 6.18 -5.56 -8.16
N ALA A 47 5.92 -4.30 -7.83
CA ALA A 47 6.57 -3.60 -6.72
C ALA A 47 6.12 -4.19 -5.37
N LEU A 48 4.84 -4.56 -5.24
CA LEU A 48 4.32 -5.23 -4.06
C LEU A 48 5.02 -6.59 -3.85
N ILE A 49 5.15 -7.40 -4.90
CA ILE A 49 5.86 -8.69 -4.83
C ILE A 49 7.31 -8.50 -4.38
N VAL A 50 8.04 -7.57 -4.99
CA VAL A 50 9.44 -7.31 -4.63
C VAL A 50 9.57 -6.81 -3.19
N ALA A 51 8.71 -5.88 -2.77
CA ALA A 51 8.70 -5.37 -1.40
C ALA A 51 8.33 -6.45 -0.37
N SER A 52 7.34 -7.31 -0.68
CA SER A 52 6.96 -8.43 0.17
C SER A 52 8.08 -9.45 0.31
N LEU A 53 8.75 -9.82 -0.79
CA LEU A 53 9.91 -10.72 -0.75
C LEU A 53 11.07 -10.13 0.06
N ASN A 54 11.34 -8.83 -0.09
CA ASN A 54 12.34 -8.15 0.71
C ASN A 54 11.99 -8.17 2.20
N GLY A 55 10.72 -7.91 2.55
CA GLY A 55 10.24 -7.96 3.93
C GLY A 55 10.25 -9.37 4.53
N ILE A 56 9.88 -10.40 3.78
CA ILE A 56 9.90 -11.80 4.24
C ILE A 56 11.33 -12.28 4.52
N ARG A 57 12.29 -11.85 3.71
CA ARG A 57 13.71 -12.24 3.85
C ARG A 57 14.46 -11.45 4.91
N ASP A 58 13.86 -10.40 5.47
CA ASP A 58 14.46 -9.61 6.53
C ASP A 58 14.44 -10.37 7.86
N GLU A 59 15.61 -10.57 8.46
CA GLU A 59 15.78 -11.23 9.76
C GLU A 59 15.01 -10.52 10.88
N ASN A 60 14.77 -9.21 10.74
CA ASN A 60 14.02 -8.41 11.71
C ASN A 60 12.54 -8.23 11.35
N SER A 61 12.03 -8.96 10.36
CA SER A 61 10.66 -8.83 9.84
C SER A 61 9.58 -8.89 10.91
N LEU A 62 9.65 -9.87 11.82
CA LEU A 62 8.68 -10.02 12.91
C LEU A 62 8.72 -8.86 13.91
N LYS A 63 9.92 -8.35 14.22
CA LYS A 63 10.08 -7.17 15.08
C LYS A 63 9.47 -5.94 14.41
N LYS A 64 9.77 -5.70 13.13
CA LYS A 64 9.19 -4.60 12.35
C LYS A 64 7.67 -4.71 12.26
N ALA A 65 7.12 -5.91 12.05
CA ALA A 65 5.69 -6.13 12.01
C ALA A 65 5.04 -5.71 13.34
N LYS A 66 5.60 -6.11 14.49
CA LYS A 66 5.11 -5.71 15.82
C LYS A 66 5.24 -4.19 16.06
N GLU A 67 6.33 -3.59 15.62
CA GLU A 67 6.58 -2.14 15.75
C GLU A 67 5.65 -1.30 14.87
N LEU A 68 5.23 -1.82 13.71
CA LEU A 68 4.33 -1.12 12.79
C LEU A 68 2.85 -1.45 13.03
N TYR A 69 2.55 -2.53 13.76
CA TYR A 69 1.19 -2.93 14.07
C TYR A 69 0.49 -1.88 14.95
N VAL A 70 -0.73 -1.53 14.57
CA VAL A 70 -1.64 -0.65 15.30
C VAL A 70 -2.98 -1.38 15.39
N ASP A 71 -3.51 -1.46 16.61
CA ASP A 71 -4.84 -2.01 16.86
C ASP A 71 -5.88 -0.88 16.91
N GLY A 72 -7.03 -1.13 16.29
CA GLY A 72 -8.15 -0.20 16.22
C GLY A 72 -7.83 1.13 15.51
N ASN A 73 -8.39 2.22 16.04
CA ASN A 73 -8.26 3.55 15.44
C ASN A 73 -6.97 4.25 15.88
N ILE A 74 -6.02 4.41 14.95
CA ILE A 74 -4.73 5.06 15.15
C ILE A 74 -4.80 6.52 15.62
N PHE A 75 -5.92 7.20 15.38
CA PHE A 75 -6.11 8.62 15.75
C PHE A 75 -6.68 8.82 17.17
N GLN A 76 -6.95 7.74 17.90
CA GLN A 76 -7.41 7.83 19.28
C GLN A 76 -6.32 8.40 20.20
N PRO A 77 -6.69 9.14 21.27
CA PRO A 77 -5.72 9.76 22.18
C PRO A 77 -4.68 8.79 22.75
N GLN A 78 -5.09 7.56 23.07
CA GLN A 78 -4.19 6.50 23.56
C GLN A 78 -3.09 6.10 22.56
N ASN A 79 -3.32 6.30 21.27
CA ASN A 79 -2.39 5.94 20.20
C ASN A 79 -1.44 7.07 19.79
N LYS A 80 -1.52 8.27 20.42
CA LYS A 80 -0.68 9.43 20.07
C LYS A 80 0.82 9.14 20.05
N ALA A 81 1.34 8.46 21.09
CA ALA A 81 2.75 8.12 21.17
C ALA A 81 3.16 7.11 20.08
N LYS A 82 2.28 6.18 19.73
CA LYS A 82 2.50 5.22 18.64
C LYS A 82 2.51 5.93 17.29
N LEU A 83 1.50 6.77 17.03
CA LEU A 83 1.37 7.55 15.80
C LEU A 83 2.59 8.44 15.55
N ALA A 84 3.14 9.09 16.59
CA ALA A 84 4.33 9.91 16.48
C ALA A 84 5.59 9.14 16.04
N ASN A 85 5.65 7.83 16.27
CA ASN A 85 6.76 6.97 15.86
C ASN A 85 6.57 6.36 14.45
N LEU A 86 5.38 6.49 13.85
CA LEU A 86 5.07 5.92 12.55
C LEU A 86 5.45 6.88 11.42
N LYS A 87 6.12 6.36 10.40
CA LYS A 87 6.45 7.13 9.20
C LYS A 87 5.19 7.38 8.39
N GLN A 88 4.93 8.64 8.08
CA GLN A 88 3.84 9.04 7.19
C GLN A 88 4.16 8.69 5.74
N LEU A 89 3.10 8.48 4.96
CA LEU A 89 3.21 8.33 3.51
C LEU A 89 3.58 9.67 2.87
N PRO A 90 4.23 9.65 1.68
CA PRO A 90 4.46 10.85 0.90
C PRO A 90 3.16 11.63 0.64
N LEU A 91 3.23 12.96 0.70
CA LEU A 91 2.06 13.84 0.49
C LEU A 91 1.96 14.39 -0.94
N SER A 92 2.93 14.07 -1.80
CA SER A 92 3.01 14.54 -3.18
C SER A 92 3.68 13.51 -4.10
N CYS A 93 3.49 13.68 -5.41
CA CYS A 93 4.22 12.91 -6.42
C CYS A 93 5.73 13.14 -6.27
N TYR A 94 6.14 14.38 -6.03
CA TYR A 94 7.55 14.70 -5.81
C TYR A 94 8.15 13.94 -4.62
N GLU A 95 7.47 13.92 -3.47
CA GLU A 95 7.94 13.17 -2.30
C GLU A 95 7.91 11.65 -2.54
N SER A 96 6.95 11.16 -3.31
CA SER A 96 6.90 9.76 -3.74
C SER A 96 8.11 9.40 -4.59
N ALA A 97 8.56 10.32 -5.46
CA ALA A 97 9.78 10.16 -6.25
C ALA A 97 11.04 10.09 -5.36
N GLU A 98 11.15 10.97 -4.36
CA GLU A 98 12.25 10.92 -3.38
C GLU A 98 12.24 9.62 -2.56
N ALA A 99 11.06 9.13 -2.19
CA ALA A 99 10.92 7.87 -1.47
C ALA A 99 11.32 6.66 -2.33
N LEU A 100 10.95 6.66 -3.61
CA LEU A 100 11.36 5.65 -4.59
C LEU A 100 12.87 5.69 -4.81
N GLU A 101 13.45 6.88 -4.99
CA GLU A 101 14.89 7.09 -5.17
C GLU A 101 15.70 6.52 -4.00
N LYS A 102 15.28 6.80 -2.76
CA LYS A 102 15.92 6.27 -1.54
C LYS A 102 15.86 4.75 -1.41
N LYS A 103 14.85 4.10 -2.02
CA LYS A 103 14.61 2.65 -1.92
C LYS A 103 14.93 1.90 -3.21
N ARG A 104 15.47 2.58 -4.23
CA ARG A 104 15.61 2.04 -5.60
C ARG A 104 16.32 0.69 -5.65
N THR A 105 17.35 0.49 -4.83
CA THR A 105 18.14 -0.74 -4.81
C THR A 105 17.30 -1.98 -4.55
N VAL A 106 16.25 -1.86 -3.71
CA VAL A 106 15.33 -2.98 -3.43
C VAL A 106 14.61 -3.43 -4.70
N PHE A 107 14.21 -2.48 -5.55
CA PHE A 107 13.46 -2.73 -6.78
C PHE A 107 14.38 -3.12 -7.94
N GLU A 108 15.59 -2.56 -8.02
CA GLU A 108 16.57 -2.90 -9.07
C GLU A 108 17.17 -4.30 -8.90
N THR A 109 17.02 -4.90 -7.72
CA THR A 109 17.49 -6.25 -7.44
C THR A 109 16.82 -7.26 -8.38
N ASN A 110 17.61 -8.18 -8.94
CA ASN A 110 17.21 -9.18 -9.95
C ASN A 110 16.74 -8.60 -11.30
N HIS A 111 17.02 -7.33 -11.59
CA HIS A 111 16.68 -6.66 -12.85
C HIS A 111 15.18 -6.62 -13.19
N ILE A 112 14.29 -6.82 -12.20
CA ILE A 112 12.84 -6.72 -12.38
C ILE A 112 12.45 -5.29 -12.72
N PHE A 113 13.05 -4.31 -12.05
CA PHE A 113 12.94 -2.89 -12.38
C PHE A 113 14.27 -2.39 -12.93
N PRO A 114 14.42 -2.25 -14.26
CA PRO A 114 15.63 -1.69 -14.85
C PRO A 114 15.87 -0.27 -14.36
N LYS A 115 17.15 0.11 -14.19
CA LYS A 115 17.55 1.46 -13.76
C LYS A 115 16.85 2.58 -14.55
N GLY A 116 16.79 2.45 -15.88
CA GLY A 116 16.14 3.43 -16.76
C GLY A 116 14.63 3.58 -16.51
N LEU A 117 13.94 2.51 -16.11
CA LEU A 117 12.52 2.56 -15.76
C LEU A 117 12.32 3.40 -14.49
N ILE A 118 13.10 3.14 -13.45
CA ILE A 118 13.03 3.90 -12.19
C ILE A 118 13.41 5.36 -12.43
N ASP A 119 14.48 5.62 -13.19
CA ASP A 119 14.92 6.98 -13.51
C ASP A 119 13.81 7.78 -14.24
N ASN A 120 13.12 7.13 -15.20
CA ASN A 120 12.01 7.75 -15.91
C ASN A 120 10.81 8.03 -15.00
N TYR A 121 10.45 7.10 -14.10
CA TYR A 121 9.37 7.32 -13.14
C TYR A 121 9.69 8.43 -12.14
N ILE A 122 10.92 8.48 -11.61
CA ILE A 122 11.36 9.58 -10.74
C ILE A 122 11.25 10.91 -11.48
N LYS A 123 11.74 10.98 -12.73
CA LYS A 123 11.65 12.20 -13.55
C LYS A 123 10.20 12.63 -13.79
N LYS A 124 9.32 11.69 -14.15
CA LYS A 124 7.88 11.94 -14.37
C LYS A 124 7.24 12.48 -13.10
N LEU A 125 7.43 11.82 -11.96
CA LEU A 125 6.85 12.23 -10.69
C LEU A 125 7.36 13.60 -10.22
N LYS A 126 8.66 13.88 -10.34
CA LYS A 126 9.22 15.20 -10.02
C LYS A 126 8.70 16.30 -10.96
N SER A 127 8.33 15.97 -12.20
CA SER A 127 7.84 16.95 -13.19
C SER A 127 6.49 17.59 -12.84
N PHE A 128 5.71 16.98 -11.94
CA PHE A 128 4.48 17.58 -11.43
C PHE A 128 4.72 18.82 -10.56
N ASN A 129 5.94 18.98 -10.02
CA ASN A 129 6.34 20.13 -9.20
C ASN A 129 5.37 20.45 -8.05
N ASP A 130 4.75 19.41 -7.49
CA ASP A 130 3.70 19.47 -6.48
C ASP A 130 4.23 19.44 -5.03
N LYS A 131 5.56 19.56 -4.86
CA LYS A 131 6.17 19.61 -3.53
C LYS A 131 5.66 20.83 -2.76
N GLY A 132 5.08 20.57 -1.58
CA GLY A 132 4.49 21.59 -0.72
C GLY A 132 3.30 22.33 -1.34
N LEU A 133 2.58 21.70 -2.29
CA LEU A 133 1.47 22.35 -2.99
C LEU A 133 0.33 22.70 -2.03
N SER A 134 0.02 21.80 -1.09
CA SER A 134 -1.04 22.02 -0.09
C SER A 134 -0.78 23.28 0.74
N GLU A 135 0.46 23.45 1.21
CA GLU A 135 0.89 24.61 2.00
C GLU A 135 0.86 25.90 1.18
N LYS A 136 1.28 25.84 -0.09
CA LYS A 136 1.26 27.00 -1.00
C LYS A 136 -0.16 27.49 -1.31
N LEU A 137 -1.13 26.57 -1.32
CA LEU A 137 -2.53 26.86 -1.61
C LEU A 137 -3.37 27.12 -0.34
N PHE A 138 -2.76 27.02 0.85
CA PHE A 138 -3.49 27.20 2.10
C PHE A 138 -4.14 28.59 2.17
N GLY A 139 -5.47 28.62 2.36
CA GLY A 139 -6.26 29.85 2.39
C GLY A 139 -6.51 30.51 1.03
N LYS A 140 -6.09 29.90 -0.08
CA LYS A 140 -6.21 30.48 -1.43
C LYS A 140 -7.36 29.84 -2.24
N THR A 141 -8.59 30.16 -1.86
CA THR A 141 -9.79 29.52 -2.40
C THR A 141 -9.89 29.57 -3.93
N GLU A 142 -9.56 30.70 -4.57
CA GLU A 142 -9.63 30.83 -6.03
C GLU A 142 -8.58 29.99 -6.76
N GLU A 143 -7.36 29.90 -6.22
CA GLU A 143 -6.31 29.05 -6.79
C GLU A 143 -6.67 27.56 -6.65
N ILE A 144 -7.27 27.17 -5.52
CA ILE A 144 -7.78 25.81 -5.30
C ILE A 144 -8.90 25.50 -6.30
N LYS A 145 -9.86 26.41 -6.47
CA LYS A 145 -10.98 26.24 -7.40
C LYS A 145 -10.49 26.06 -8.83
N ALA A 146 -9.55 26.89 -9.28
CA ALA A 146 -8.96 26.75 -10.61
C ALA A 146 -8.27 25.38 -10.81
N LEU A 147 -7.66 24.83 -9.75
CA LEU A 147 -7.03 23.51 -9.80
C LEU A 147 -8.06 22.38 -9.87
N VAL A 148 -9.14 22.48 -9.10
CA VAL A 148 -10.26 21.54 -9.12
C VAL A 148 -10.92 21.53 -10.50
N GLU A 149 -11.26 22.69 -11.05
CA GLU A 149 -11.85 22.80 -12.40
C GLU A 149 -10.94 22.23 -13.49
N LYS A 150 -9.63 22.34 -13.31
CA LYS A 150 -8.64 21.86 -14.29
C LYS A 150 -8.44 20.35 -14.25
N TYR A 151 -8.46 19.71 -13.07
CA TYR A 151 -8.02 18.32 -12.92
C TYR A 151 -9.07 17.37 -12.37
N LEU A 152 -10.09 17.86 -11.66
CA LEU A 152 -11.15 17.04 -11.12
C LEU A 152 -12.28 16.91 -12.15
N TYR A 153 -12.18 15.88 -12.99
CA TYR A 153 -13.24 15.52 -13.91
C TYR A 153 -14.22 14.57 -13.22
N VAL A 154 -15.43 15.03 -12.93
CA VAL A 154 -16.52 14.18 -12.47
C VAL A 154 -17.25 13.69 -13.71
N GLY A 155 -17.17 12.38 -13.98
CA GLY A 155 -17.93 11.70 -15.02
C GLY A 155 -19.33 11.36 -14.56
#